data_AF-A0A1G1F6G6-F1
#
_entry.id   AF-A0A1G1F6G6-F1
#
_cell.length_a   1.000
_cell.length_b   1.000
_cell.length_c   1.000
_cell.angle_alpha   90.00
_cell.angle_beta   90.00
_cell.angle_gamma   90.00
#
_symmetry.space_group_name_H-M   'P 1'
#
loop_
_entity.id
_entity.type
_entity.pdbx_description
1 polymer ?
#
loop_
_entity_poly.entity_id
_entity_poly.type
_entity_poly.pdbx_seq_one_letter_code
_entity_poly.pdbx_strand_id
1 'polypeptide(L)'
;MNDDTYHAALKRNLNELIIAKLELDAYREIGDKLLLNYYDTFFTLAQDALFNDMVAHMIKVLDQNSQSTTFWYIFRCRSKEVKEFIKRENIDFMSIYDIAEKLKIVRDKTHFHIDKKGVKDPREVWTTANISWDELKENIGSIYKTLNHLHNLEFEVEFEIPRIDDLQYIIKVAIEAEYATKREP
;
A
#
# COMPACT_ATOMS: atom_id res chain seq x y z
N MET A 1 7.72 18.66 21.21
CA MET A 1 6.99 17.70 20.34
C MET A 1 6.05 16.94 21.25
N ASN A 2 4.80 16.71 20.83
CA ASN A 2 3.89 15.89 21.63
C ASN A 2 4.20 14.43 21.29
N ASP A 3 4.93 13.76 22.20
CA ASP A 3 5.37 12.38 22.00
C ASP A 3 4.18 11.42 21.81
N ASP A 4 3.03 11.68 22.45
CA ASP A 4 1.81 10.89 22.26
C ASP A 4 1.28 10.99 20.82
N THR A 5 1.29 12.19 20.24
CA THR A 5 0.85 12.41 18.85
C THR A 5 1.79 11.73 17.86
N TYR A 6 3.10 11.80 18.12
CA TYR A 6 4.11 11.12 17.30
C TYR A 6 3.97 9.60 17.38
N HIS A 7 3.84 9.01 18.56
CA HIS A 7 3.65 7.57 18.74
C HIS A 7 2.37 7.07 18.08
N ALA A 8 1.26 7.80 18.23
CA ALA A 8 0.01 7.47 17.57
C ALA A 8 0.13 7.54 16.05
N ALA A 9 0.79 8.57 15.52
CA ALA A 9 1.06 8.70 14.09
C ALA A 9 1.91 7.53 13.57
N LEU A 10 2.98 7.17 14.27
CA LEU A 10 3.87 6.08 13.88
C LEU A 10 3.12 4.75 13.80
N LYS A 11 2.38 4.37 14.84
CA LYS A 11 1.58 3.15 14.87
C LYS A 11 0.51 3.13 13.78
N ARG A 12 -0.20 4.25 13.60
CA ARG A 12 -1.24 4.36 12.57
C ARG A 12 -0.68 4.17 11.16
N ASN A 13 0.44 4.81 10.82
CA ASN A 13 1.04 4.67 9.49
C ASN A 13 1.63 3.27 9.27
N LEU A 14 2.19 2.64 10.31
CA LEU A 14 2.64 1.24 10.24
C LEU A 14 1.50 0.27 9.97
N ASN A 15 0.35 0.42 10.65
CA ASN A 15 -0.82 -0.40 10.41
C ASN A 15 -1.31 -0.28 8.96
N GLU A 16 -1.37 0.94 8.41
CA GLU A 16 -1.78 1.17 7.03
C GLU A 16 -0.81 0.51 6.03
N LEU A 17 0.50 0.59 6.28
CA LEU A 17 1.52 -0.06 5.44
C LEU A 17 1.49 -1.58 5.53
N ILE A 18 1.16 -2.13 6.69
CA ILE A 18 1.04 -3.57 6.87
C ILE A 18 -0.14 -4.10 6.07
N ILE A 19 -1.28 -3.42 6.13
CA ILE A 19 -2.45 -3.81 5.32
C ILE A 19 -2.10 -3.72 3.83
N ALA A 20 -1.52 -2.60 3.39
CA ALA A 20 -1.06 -2.44 2.00
C ALA A 20 -0.08 -3.55 1.56
N LYS A 21 0.82 -3.96 2.46
CA LYS A 21 1.79 -5.03 2.20
C LYS A 21 1.12 -6.40 2.11
N LEU A 22 0.14 -6.69 2.97
CA LEU A 22 -0.64 -7.93 2.92
C LEU A 22 -1.48 -8.00 1.65
N GLU A 23 -2.07 -6.89 1.23
CA GLU A 23 -2.82 -6.78 -0.03
C GLU A 23 -1.92 -6.93 -1.25
N LEU A 24 -0.72 -6.35 -1.21
CA LEU A 24 0.32 -6.54 -2.22
C LEU A 24 0.70 -8.03 -2.36
N ASP A 25 0.92 -8.70 -1.23
CA ASP A 25 1.28 -10.12 -1.23
C ASP A 25 0.10 -10.97 -1.75
N ALA A 26 -1.14 -10.67 -1.34
CA ALA A 26 -2.34 -11.34 -1.85
C ALA A 26 -2.58 -11.09 -3.36
N TYR A 27 -2.39 -9.86 -3.83
CA TYR A 27 -2.51 -9.48 -5.24
C TYR A 27 -1.57 -10.31 -6.12
N ARG A 28 -0.34 -10.54 -5.64
CA ARG A 28 0.68 -11.33 -6.35
C ARG A 28 0.30 -12.81 -6.39
N GLU A 29 -0.08 -13.37 -5.25
CA GLU A 29 -0.48 -14.79 -5.15
C GLU A 29 -1.70 -15.11 -6.03
N ILE A 30 -2.67 -14.18 -6.13
CA ILE A 30 -3.82 -14.34 -7.03
C ILE A 30 -3.37 -14.21 -8.49
N GLY A 31 -2.53 -13.23 -8.82
CA GLY A 31 -2.03 -13.02 -10.19
C GLY A 31 -1.26 -14.23 -10.72
N ASP A 32 -0.39 -14.82 -9.90
CA ASP A 32 0.39 -16.01 -10.27
C ASP A 32 -0.51 -17.24 -10.53
N LYS A 33 -1.66 -17.33 -9.85
CA LYS A 33 -2.64 -18.42 -10.03
C LYS A 33 -3.60 -18.19 -11.20
N LEU A 34 -3.96 -16.93 -11.49
CA LEU A 34 -4.76 -16.55 -12.65
C LEU A 34 -4.07 -16.87 -13.98
N LEU A 35 -2.74 -16.81 -14.02
CA LEU A 35 -1.95 -17.21 -15.21
C LEU A 35 -2.12 -18.69 -15.57
N LEU A 36 -2.59 -19.52 -14.64
CA LEU A 36 -2.77 -20.96 -14.84
C LEU A 36 -4.19 -21.33 -15.31
N ASN A 37 -5.20 -20.47 -15.12
CA ASN A 37 -6.59 -20.76 -15.44
C ASN A 37 -7.29 -19.54 -16.07
N TYR A 38 -7.67 -19.68 -17.34
CA TYR A 38 -8.32 -18.64 -18.14
C TYR A 38 -9.67 -18.18 -17.56
N TYR A 39 -9.83 -16.87 -17.34
CA TYR A 39 -11.10 -16.12 -17.16
C TYR A 39 -11.95 -16.39 -15.91
N ASP A 40 -11.37 -16.42 -14.71
CA ASP A 40 -12.16 -16.38 -13.48
C ASP A 40 -12.45 -14.93 -13.04
N THR A 41 -13.63 -14.42 -13.45
CA THR A 41 -14.11 -13.06 -13.18
C THR A 41 -14.02 -12.67 -11.70
N PHE A 42 -14.23 -13.62 -10.78
CA PHE A 42 -14.11 -13.37 -9.33
C PHE A 42 -12.68 -12.99 -8.92
N PHE A 43 -11.69 -13.79 -9.32
CA PHE A 43 -10.29 -13.53 -8.98
C PHE A 43 -9.75 -12.27 -9.65
N THR A 44 -10.18 -11.96 -10.88
CA THR A 44 -9.86 -10.67 -11.51
C THR A 44 -10.44 -9.49 -10.71
N LEU A 45 -11.72 -9.56 -10.32
CA LEU A 45 -12.34 -8.51 -9.50
C LEU A 45 -11.70 -8.38 -8.12
N ALA A 46 -11.33 -9.50 -7.50
CA ALA A 46 -10.62 -9.51 -6.22
C ALA A 46 -9.23 -8.88 -6.35
N GLN A 47 -8.51 -9.19 -7.43
CA GLN A 47 -7.21 -8.60 -7.72
C GLN A 47 -7.31 -7.08 -7.92
N ASP A 48 -8.30 -6.60 -8.68
CA ASP A 48 -8.57 -5.17 -8.85
C ASP A 48 -8.94 -4.49 -7.52
N ALA A 49 -9.73 -5.16 -6.68
CA ALA A 49 -10.11 -4.64 -5.36
C ALA A 49 -8.89 -4.50 -4.44
N LEU A 50 -8.03 -5.52 -4.37
CA LEU A 50 -6.79 -5.50 -3.59
C LEU A 50 -5.85 -4.38 -4.06
N PHE A 51 -5.72 -4.19 -5.37
CA PHE A 51 -4.93 -3.10 -5.92
C PHE A 51 -5.45 -1.73 -5.47
N ASN A 52 -6.76 -1.51 -5.58
CA ASN A 52 -7.38 -0.26 -5.20
C ASN A 52 -7.23 0.03 -3.71
N ASP A 53 -7.42 -0.97 -2.84
CA ASP A 53 -7.30 -0.78 -1.39
C ASP A 53 -5.85 -0.50 -0.98
N MET A 54 -4.90 -1.24 -1.55
CA MET A 54 -3.46 -1.02 -1.35
C MET A 54 -3.06 0.40 -1.74
N VAL A 55 -3.54 0.89 -2.88
CA VAL A 55 -3.31 2.28 -3.32
C VAL A 55 -3.94 3.27 -2.35
N ALA A 56 -5.16 3.00 -1.86
CA ALA A 56 -5.82 3.86 -0.88
C ALA A 56 -5.05 3.95 0.45
N HIS A 57 -4.50 2.83 0.94
CA HIS A 57 -3.62 2.81 2.10
C HIS A 57 -2.34 3.64 1.86
N MET A 58 -1.72 3.50 0.70
CA MET A 58 -0.55 4.31 0.33
C MET A 58 -0.85 5.80 0.25
N ILE A 59 -2.00 6.19 -0.30
CA ILE A 59 -2.48 7.59 -0.30
C ILE A 59 -2.60 8.13 1.13
N LYS A 60 -3.15 7.35 2.06
CA LYS A 60 -3.30 7.76 3.47
C LYS A 60 -1.94 7.97 4.16
N VAL A 61 -0.95 7.13 3.85
CA VAL A 61 0.40 7.20 4.44
C VAL A 61 1.24 8.33 3.85
N LEU A 62 1.05 8.64 2.56
CA LEU A 62 1.87 9.61 1.83
C LEU A 62 1.18 10.96 1.57
N ASP A 63 0.02 11.21 2.17
CA ASP A 63 -0.63 12.53 2.07
C ASP A 63 0.30 13.64 2.59
N GLN A 64 0.59 14.59 1.71
CA GLN A 64 1.50 15.72 1.97
C GLN A 64 0.81 16.91 2.64
N ASN A 65 -0.47 16.82 3.00
CA ASN A 65 -1.14 17.89 3.73
C ASN A 65 -0.41 18.17 5.06
N SER A 66 -0.09 19.44 5.32
CA SER A 66 0.65 19.87 6.51
C SER A 66 -0.08 19.59 7.82
N GLN A 67 -1.41 19.45 7.79
CA GLN A 67 -2.25 19.13 8.95
C GLN A 67 -2.39 17.62 9.19
N SER A 68 -1.88 16.79 8.29
CA SER A 68 -1.95 15.33 8.39
C SER A 68 -0.77 14.74 9.16
N THR A 69 -1.05 13.73 9.98
CA THR A 69 -0.05 12.94 10.72
C THR A 69 0.43 11.73 9.90
N THR A 70 0.97 12.00 8.71
CA THR A 70 1.44 11.02 7.72
C THR A 70 2.92 10.68 7.86
N PHE A 71 3.48 9.88 6.94
CA PHE A 71 4.92 9.65 6.81
C PHE A 71 5.72 10.96 6.86
N TRP A 72 5.23 12.01 6.18
CA TRP A 72 5.91 13.31 6.14
C TRP A 72 5.95 14.02 7.49
N TYR A 73 4.92 13.83 8.34
CA TYR A 73 4.94 14.33 9.70
C TYR A 73 5.99 13.60 10.54
N ILE A 74 6.01 12.26 10.48
CA ILE A 74 7.00 11.41 11.17
C ILE A 74 8.42 11.78 10.74
N PHE A 75 8.64 11.94 9.43
CA PHE A 75 9.93 12.37 8.87
C PHE A 75 10.37 13.73 9.43
N ARG A 76 9.46 14.71 9.57
CA ARG A 76 9.82 16.00 10.19
C ARG A 76 10.20 15.84 11.67
N CYS A 77 9.50 14.97 12.40
CA CYS A 77 9.74 14.69 13.82
C CYS A 77 11.09 13.99 14.10
N ARG A 78 11.50 13.06 13.23
CA ARG A 78 12.71 12.23 13.38
C ARG A 78 13.60 12.28 12.13
N SER A 79 13.80 13.49 11.60
CA SER A 79 14.45 13.66 10.29
C SER A 79 15.90 13.17 10.28
N LYS A 80 16.60 13.25 11.42
CA LYS A 80 17.99 12.83 11.53
C LYS A 80 18.07 11.30 11.44
N GLU A 81 17.31 10.62 12.27
CA GLU A 81 17.23 9.16 12.37
C GLU A 81 16.79 8.56 11.03
N VAL A 82 15.76 9.15 10.39
CA VAL A 82 15.30 8.69 9.08
C VAL A 82 16.37 8.88 8.00
N LYS A 83 17.04 10.04 7.93
CA LYS A 83 18.09 10.28 6.91
C LYS A 83 19.29 9.36 7.11
N GLU A 84 19.69 9.11 8.35
CA GLU A 84 20.77 8.18 8.68
C GLU A 84 20.40 6.76 8.25
N PHE A 85 19.17 6.31 8.55
CA PHE A 85 18.67 5.00 8.14
C PHE A 85 18.59 4.84 6.62
N ILE A 86 17.95 5.78 5.93
CA ILE A 86 17.78 5.77 4.48
C ILE A 86 19.14 5.68 3.77
N LYS A 87 20.13 6.47 4.24
CA LYS A 87 21.49 6.44 3.71
C LYS A 87 22.15 5.07 3.92
N ARG A 88 21.96 4.46 5.11
CA ARG A 88 22.55 3.16 5.44
C ARG A 88 21.96 2.03 4.60
N GLU A 89 20.65 2.04 4.40
CA GLU A 89 19.93 1.00 3.67
C GLU A 89 19.87 1.25 2.15
N ASN A 90 20.51 2.32 1.66
CA ASN A 90 20.47 2.75 0.26
C ASN A 90 19.04 2.89 -0.28
N ILE A 91 18.14 3.44 0.55
CA ILE A 91 16.76 3.72 0.16
C ILE A 91 16.74 5.00 -0.68
N ASP A 92 16.09 4.97 -1.84
CA ASP A 92 15.88 6.17 -2.65
C ASP A 92 14.73 7.01 -2.09
N PHE A 93 15.06 8.01 -1.27
CA PHE A 93 14.06 8.92 -0.73
C PHE A 93 13.33 9.75 -1.80
N MET A 94 13.98 10.03 -2.93
CA MET A 94 13.32 10.78 -4.00
C MET A 94 12.22 9.95 -4.65
N SER A 95 12.42 8.63 -4.78
CA SER A 95 11.34 7.73 -5.24
C SER A 95 10.09 7.78 -4.36
N ILE A 96 10.27 7.92 -3.02
CA ILE A 96 9.15 8.06 -2.06
C ILE A 96 8.41 9.39 -2.26
N TYR A 97 9.15 10.46 -2.58
CA TYR A 97 8.54 11.74 -2.88
C TYR A 97 7.76 11.70 -4.21
N ASP A 98 8.38 11.13 -5.24
CA ASP A 98 7.79 11.05 -6.59
C ASP A 98 6.51 10.23 -6.59
N ILE A 99 6.49 9.06 -5.92
CA ILE A 99 5.28 8.26 -5.81
C ILE A 99 4.17 8.99 -5.03
N ALA A 100 4.50 9.81 -4.04
CA ALA A 100 3.51 10.60 -3.31
C ALA A 100 2.83 11.66 -4.19
N GLU A 101 3.58 12.34 -5.06
CA GLU A 101 3.00 13.29 -6.03
C GLU A 101 2.11 12.57 -7.06
N LYS A 102 2.51 11.40 -7.52
CA LYS A 102 1.69 10.59 -8.45
C LYS A 102 0.40 10.11 -7.78
N LEU A 103 0.48 9.61 -6.55
CA LEU A 103 -0.68 9.16 -5.76
C LEU A 103 -1.64 10.32 -5.44
N LYS A 104 -1.13 11.53 -5.26
CA LYS A 104 -1.94 12.73 -5.11
C LYS A 104 -2.80 13.01 -6.34
N ILE A 105 -2.30 12.81 -7.56
CA ILE A 105 -3.09 12.94 -8.79
C ILE A 105 -4.27 11.96 -8.77
N VAL A 106 -4.01 10.70 -8.40
CA VAL A 106 -5.05 9.67 -8.28
C VAL A 106 -6.07 10.09 -7.24
N ARG A 107 -5.64 10.37 -6.01
CA ARG A 107 -6.48 10.81 -4.89
C ARG A 107 -7.39 11.98 -5.29
N ASP A 108 -6.79 13.03 -5.84
CA ASP A 108 -7.50 14.26 -6.11
C ASP A 108 -8.59 14.04 -7.17
N LYS A 109 -8.36 13.18 -8.17
CA LYS A 109 -9.31 12.92 -9.26
C LYS A 109 -10.32 11.80 -9.01
N THR A 110 -10.00 10.83 -8.14
CA THR A 110 -10.85 9.64 -7.93
C THR A 110 -11.47 9.52 -6.54
N HIS A 111 -10.86 10.09 -5.50
CA HIS A 111 -11.32 9.89 -4.11
C HIS A 111 -12.01 11.11 -3.50
N PHE A 112 -11.49 12.33 -3.71
CA PHE A 112 -11.99 13.54 -3.02
C PHE A 112 -12.65 14.56 -3.93
N HIS A 113 -12.13 14.74 -5.16
CA HIS A 113 -12.77 15.58 -6.17
C HIS A 113 -13.01 14.73 -7.40
N ILE A 114 -14.21 14.15 -7.49
CA ILE A 114 -14.67 13.46 -8.69
C ILE A 114 -14.80 14.52 -9.80
N ASP A 115 -13.70 14.77 -10.51
CA ASP A 115 -13.66 15.72 -11.61
C ASP A 115 -14.57 15.21 -12.73
N LYS A 116 -15.44 16.08 -13.26
CA LYS A 116 -16.32 15.77 -14.38
C LYS A 116 -15.56 15.21 -15.59
N LYS A 117 -14.27 15.54 -15.76
CA LYS A 117 -13.41 14.95 -16.78
C LYS A 117 -12.95 13.54 -16.40
N GLY A 118 -12.45 13.34 -15.18
CA GLY A 118 -12.02 12.02 -14.69
C GLY A 118 -13.15 10.97 -14.64
N VAL A 119 -14.40 11.39 -14.43
CA VAL A 119 -15.58 10.52 -14.56
C VAL A 119 -15.77 10.00 -15.97
N LYS A 120 -15.48 10.83 -16.98
CA LYS A 120 -15.68 10.47 -18.39
C LYS A 120 -14.58 9.55 -18.91
N ASP A 121 -13.37 9.68 -18.38
CA ASP A 121 -12.27 8.77 -18.69
C ASP A 121 -11.39 8.44 -17.47
N PRO A 122 -11.77 7.42 -16.67
CA PRO A 122 -10.98 6.99 -15.51
C PRO A 122 -9.56 6.52 -15.88
N ARG A 123 -9.34 6.05 -17.12
CA ARG A 123 -8.02 5.59 -17.58
C ARG A 123 -7.03 6.73 -17.73
N GLU A 124 -7.52 7.92 -18.08
CA GLU A 124 -6.70 9.13 -18.19
C GLU A 124 -6.02 9.47 -16.85
N VAL A 125 -6.71 9.25 -15.72
CA VAL A 125 -6.16 9.52 -14.39
C VAL A 125 -4.93 8.66 -14.11
N TRP A 126 -5.06 7.35 -14.31
CA TRP A 126 -3.98 6.39 -14.06
C TRP A 126 -2.84 6.55 -15.06
N THR A 127 -3.16 6.82 -16.33
CA THR A 127 -2.15 7.11 -17.36
C THR A 127 -1.37 8.38 -17.02
N THR A 128 -2.04 9.42 -16.53
CA THR A 128 -1.39 10.67 -16.09
C THR A 128 -0.52 10.45 -14.87
N ALA A 129 -1.00 9.68 -13.89
CA ALA A 129 -0.24 9.36 -12.68
C ALA A 129 1.02 8.55 -13.01
N ASN A 130 0.99 7.73 -14.07
CA ASN A 130 2.13 6.95 -14.56
C ASN A 130 2.86 6.21 -13.42
N ILE A 131 2.06 5.54 -12.58
CA ILE A 131 2.55 4.72 -11.47
C ILE A 131 2.83 3.34 -12.02
N SER A 132 4.08 2.90 -11.92
CA SER A 132 4.42 1.51 -12.24
C SER A 132 4.21 0.61 -11.01
N TRP A 133 3.95 -0.67 -11.26
CA TRP A 133 3.78 -1.66 -10.20
C TRP A 133 5.04 -1.82 -9.35
N ASP A 134 6.21 -1.91 -10.01
CA ASP A 134 7.49 -2.08 -9.33
C ASP A 134 7.82 -0.89 -8.44
N GLU A 135 7.55 0.33 -8.92
CA GLU A 135 7.73 1.56 -8.14
C GLU A 135 6.85 1.54 -6.88
N LEU A 136 5.58 1.15 -6.99
CA LEU A 136 4.68 1.10 -5.84
C LEU A 136 5.14 0.06 -4.80
N LYS A 137 5.51 -1.14 -5.27
CA LYS A 137 6.03 -2.23 -4.44
C LYS A 137 7.31 -1.85 -3.70
N GLU A 138 8.28 -1.26 -4.40
CA GLU A 138 9.55 -0.84 -3.82
C GLU A 138 9.36 0.25 -2.76
N ASN A 139 8.44 1.20 -3.04
CA ASN A 139 8.14 2.27 -2.10
C ASN A 139 7.40 1.78 -0.85
N ILE A 140 6.41 0.88 -0.97
CA ILE A 140 5.76 0.24 0.19
C ILE A 140 6.82 -0.38 1.12
N GLY A 141 7.74 -1.17 0.54
CA GLY A 141 8.81 -1.81 1.30
C GLY A 141 9.76 -0.82 1.97
N SER A 142 10.16 0.23 1.26
CA SER A 142 11.09 1.25 1.76
C SER A 142 10.49 2.08 2.90
N ILE A 143 9.22 2.48 2.78
CA ILE A 143 8.52 3.23 3.81
C ILE A 143 8.29 2.33 5.04
N TYR A 144 7.86 1.08 4.84
CA TYR A 144 7.69 0.13 5.95
C TYR A 144 8.98 -0.08 6.72
N LYS A 145 10.10 -0.36 6.03
CA LYS A 145 11.42 -0.51 6.68
C LYS A 145 11.80 0.73 7.48
N THR A 146 11.56 1.91 6.93
CA THR A 146 11.86 3.19 7.60
C THR A 146 11.02 3.38 8.86
N LEU A 147 9.70 3.19 8.78
CA LEU A 147 8.84 3.35 9.95
C LEU A 147 9.05 2.25 10.99
N ASN A 148 9.32 1.01 10.57
CA ASN A 148 9.60 -0.09 11.48
C ASN A 148 10.93 0.12 12.22
N HIS A 149 11.93 0.70 11.55
CA HIS A 149 13.17 1.10 12.21
C HIS A 149 12.92 2.13 13.32
N LEU A 150 12.13 3.18 13.04
CA LEU A 150 11.75 4.15 14.07
C LEU A 150 10.97 3.48 15.20
N HIS A 151 10.03 2.59 14.89
CA HIS A 151 9.29 1.87 15.92
C HIS A 151 10.20 1.08 16.85
N ASN A 152 11.19 0.37 16.29
CA ASN A 152 12.16 -0.37 17.09
C ASN A 152 13.01 0.59 17.95
N LEU A 153 13.43 1.75 17.43
CA LEU A 153 14.14 2.75 18.24
C LEU A 153 13.31 3.29 19.42
N GLU A 154 12.00 3.44 19.26
CA GLU A 154 11.12 4.03 20.28
C GLU A 154 10.61 3.01 21.30
N PHE A 155 10.39 1.76 20.88
CA PHE A 155 9.70 0.74 21.68
C PHE A 155 10.53 -0.52 21.92
N GLU A 156 11.76 -0.57 21.40
CA GLU A 156 12.68 -1.72 21.52
C GLU A 156 12.08 -3.04 21.01
N VAL A 157 11.12 -2.94 20.09
CA VAL A 157 10.41 -4.07 19.51
C VAL A 157 10.08 -3.80 18.05
N GLU A 158 10.21 -4.81 17.20
CA GLU A 158 9.74 -4.73 15.82
C GLU A 158 8.21 -4.69 15.80
N PHE A 159 7.66 -3.94 14.84
CA PHE A 159 6.22 -3.91 14.64
C PHE A 159 5.77 -5.23 14.02
N GLU A 160 4.94 -5.97 14.75
CA GLU A 160 4.47 -7.28 14.35
C GLU A 160 3.57 -7.18 13.10
N ILE A 161 3.88 -7.97 12.08
CA ILE A 161 2.99 -8.20 10.96
C ILE A 161 2.08 -9.37 11.37
N PRO A 162 0.75 -9.19 11.43
CA PRO A 162 -0.16 -10.27 11.74
C PRO A 162 0.09 -11.42 10.77
N ARG A 163 0.35 -12.62 11.31
CA ARG A 163 0.38 -13.81 10.46
C ARG A 163 -1.03 -14.10 9.99
N ILE A 164 -1.26 -13.98 8.68
CA ILE A 164 -2.42 -14.61 8.07
C ILE A 164 -2.03 -16.07 7.87
N ASP A 165 -2.23 -16.88 8.91
CA ASP A 165 -1.74 -18.27 8.98
C ASP A 165 -2.30 -19.20 7.89
N ASP A 166 -3.11 -18.72 6.93
CA ASP A 166 -3.68 -19.59 5.90
C ASP A 166 -4.12 -18.88 4.62
N LEU A 167 -3.44 -17.81 4.18
CA LEU A 167 -3.81 -17.14 2.92
C LEU A 167 -3.83 -18.14 1.73
N GLN A 168 -2.88 -19.07 1.70
CA GLN A 168 -2.83 -20.14 0.70
C GLN A 168 -4.02 -21.11 0.80
N TYR A 169 -4.45 -21.45 2.03
CA TYR A 169 -5.62 -22.29 2.26
C TYR A 169 -6.92 -21.57 1.89
N ILE A 170 -7.08 -20.30 2.27
CA ILE A 170 -8.24 -19.48 1.90
C ILE A 170 -8.33 -19.37 0.37
N ILE A 171 -7.22 -19.08 -0.32
CA ILE A 171 -7.19 -19.03 -1.78
C ILE A 171 -7.51 -20.41 -2.37
N LYS A 172 -6.96 -21.50 -1.83
CA LYS A 172 -7.24 -22.85 -2.28
C LYS A 172 -8.73 -23.19 -2.15
N VAL A 173 -9.33 -22.93 -1.00
CA VAL A 173 -10.76 -23.17 -0.73
C VAL A 173 -11.64 -22.30 -1.65
N ALA A 174 -11.27 -21.04 -1.89
CA ALA A 174 -11.99 -20.18 -2.82
C ALA A 174 -11.96 -20.73 -4.26
N ILE A 175 -10.79 -21.19 -4.72
CA ILE A 175 -10.62 -21.83 -6.03
C ILE A 175 -11.48 -23.11 -6.12
N GLU A 176 -11.41 -23.98 -5.11
CA GLU A 176 -12.18 -25.23 -5.06
C GLU A 176 -13.69 -25.00 -5.05
N ALA A 177 -14.17 -24.00 -4.30
CA ALA A 177 -15.57 -23.61 -4.26
C ALA A 177 -16.07 -23.07 -5.60
N GLU A 178 -15.26 -22.27 -6.32
CA GLU A 178 -15.62 -21.77 -7.64
C GLU A 178 -15.64 -22.88 -8.71
N TYR A 179 -14.73 -23.86 -8.65
CA TYR A 179 -14.79 -25.02 -9.53
C TYR A 179 -15.99 -25.93 -9.27
N ALA A 180 -16.42 -26.04 -8.01
CA ALA A 180 -17.60 -26.81 -7.66
C ALA A 180 -18.88 -26.20 -8.28
N THR A 181 -19.01 -24.87 -8.29
CA THR A 181 -20.20 -24.19 -8.85
C THR A 181 -20.24 -24.20 -10.38
N LYS A 182 -19.08 -24.26 -11.06
CA LYS A 182 -19.02 -24.38 -12.54
C LYS A 182 -19.27 -25.81 -13.07
N ARG A 183 -19.36 -26.83 -12.20
CA ARG A 183 -19.53 -28.25 -12.57
C ARG A 183 -20.95 -28.79 -12.40
N GLU A 184 -21.90 -27.98 -11.92
CA GLU A 184 -23.31 -28.38 -11.88
C GLU A 184 -24.00 -27.94 -13.19
N PRO A 185 -24.58 -28.88 -13.97
CA PRO A 185 -25.27 -28.60 -15.24
C PRO A 185 -26.66 -27.97 -15.08
#